data_AF-A0A948P2S6-F1
#
_entry.id   AF-A0A948P2S6-F1
#
_cell.length_a   1.000
_cell.length_b   1.000
_cell.length_c   1.000
_cell.angle_alpha   90.00
_cell.angle_beta   90.00
_cell.angle_gamma   90.00
#
_symmetry.space_group_name_H-M   'P 1'
#
loop_
_entity.id
_entity.type
_entity.pdbx_description
1 polymer ?
#
loop_
_entity_poly.entity_id
_entity_poly.type
_entity_poly.pdbx_seq_one_letter_code
_entity_poly.pdbx_strand_id
1 'polypeptide(L)'
;MEQAGPVHPGLVGHALLTPSVQVQILSVVDATGSASIGDIIAELPGHTDPVGAVFALITAGVLAVLTTGIIDANTIVARADNGGPQGGADTPVPEARPSDGLTENLTSDAGALPASFAEFSASTLPHELDVVPVSQLHPRIIVGSGERRSGFRRVDCLSRPGVYILLRGSVAYVGYGANVGARIMNGRQMPGGTPDCVIAIVDEHDGLSTDDARALERILWSWVSNDDDFDLVNGVPDGAPIEPHRYDQLTLLCAHVALALRQAGLMFLGGSVREHIAGPRTEPDRLGAPRRIDDLPDGRVMELSYCGLTALAADREDGTWLLLRGSDVRIDTVASANASASFQRAAWLHGGLLEPARDGSCYVLKRDIVFSSGSAVSHFVSGSKGFGLSAWQPIDEDDAELPEPAL
;
A
#
# COMPACT_ATOMS: atom_id res chain seq x y z
N MET A 1 25.42 27.26 17.50
CA MET A 1 25.14 25.85 17.14
C MET A 1 26.44 25.09 17.20
N GLU A 2 26.74 24.47 18.33
CA GLU A 2 27.88 23.56 18.45
C GLU A 2 27.59 22.32 17.60
N GLN A 3 28.49 22.00 16.67
CA GLN A 3 28.44 20.74 15.93
C GLN A 3 28.73 19.60 16.90
N ALA A 4 27.69 18.81 17.21
CA ALA A 4 27.84 17.57 17.93
C ALA A 4 28.78 16.66 17.13
N GLY A 5 29.87 16.21 17.78
CA GLY A 5 30.83 15.28 17.19
C GLY A 5 30.19 13.95 16.79
N PRO A 6 30.94 13.07 16.09
CA PRO A 6 30.42 11.80 15.60
C PRO A 6 29.88 10.95 16.77
N VAL A 7 28.59 10.62 16.70
CA VAL A 7 27.89 9.77 17.66
C VAL A 7 28.26 8.31 17.36
N HIS A 8 28.68 7.56 18.38
CA HIS A 8 29.00 6.13 18.23
C HIS A 8 27.79 5.38 17.64
N PRO A 9 27.97 4.40 16.72
CA PRO A 9 26.85 3.71 16.04
C PRO A 9 25.82 3.06 16.97
N GLY A 10 26.20 2.79 18.23
CA GLY A 10 25.32 2.22 19.26
C GLY A 10 24.61 3.22 20.17
N LEU A 11 24.77 4.54 19.95
CA LEU A 11 24.14 5.59 20.76
C LEU A 11 23.04 6.29 19.98
N VAL A 12 21.89 6.49 20.63
CA VAL A 12 20.75 7.22 20.06
C VAL A 12 20.97 8.71 20.24
N GLY A 13 21.10 9.45 19.14
CA GLY A 13 21.21 10.90 19.17
C GLY A 13 19.87 11.58 19.43
N HIS A 14 19.51 11.79 20.70
CA HIS A 14 18.26 12.47 21.08
C HIS A 14 18.49 13.44 22.25
N ALA A 15 17.78 14.58 22.25
CA ALA A 15 17.98 15.66 23.25
C ALA A 15 17.72 15.22 24.69
N LEU A 16 16.85 14.23 24.88
CA LEU A 16 16.51 13.62 26.18
C LEU A 16 17.33 12.36 26.50
N LEU A 17 18.28 11.97 25.66
CA LEU A 17 19.11 10.76 25.86
C LEU A 17 20.57 11.12 25.80
N THR A 18 21.16 11.34 26.98
CA THR A 18 22.61 11.29 27.09
C THR A 18 23.09 9.84 27.03
N PRO A 19 24.35 9.57 26.65
CA PRO A 19 24.89 8.21 26.64
C PRO A 19 24.75 7.50 27.99
N SER A 20 24.93 8.22 29.10
CA SER A 20 24.76 7.68 30.45
C SER A 20 23.31 7.26 30.74
N VAL A 21 22.34 8.07 30.34
CA VAL A 21 20.90 7.76 30.50
C VAL A 21 20.52 6.54 29.66
N GLN A 22 20.99 6.46 28.41
CA GLN A 22 20.73 5.29 27.57
C GLN A 22 21.31 4.00 28.20
N VAL A 23 22.55 4.03 28.69
CA VAL A 23 23.17 2.87 29.35
C VAL A 23 22.40 2.48 30.61
N GLN A 24 21.98 3.46 31.41
CA GLN A 24 21.23 3.21 32.63
C GLN A 24 19.87 2.55 32.33
N ILE A 25 19.09 3.09 31.39
CA ILE A 25 17.82 2.48 30.95
C ILE A 25 18.03 1.04 30.47
N LEU A 26 19.02 0.82 29.60
CA LEU A 26 19.30 -0.51 29.05
C LEU A 26 19.78 -1.48 30.13
N SER A 27 20.51 -1.01 31.15
CA SER A 27 20.96 -1.87 32.25
C SER A 27 19.80 -2.43 33.08
N VAL A 28 18.72 -1.64 33.27
CA VAL A 28 17.50 -2.09 33.97
C VAL A 28 16.80 -3.17 33.16
N VAL A 29 16.65 -2.97 31.85
CA VAL A 29 16.02 -3.95 30.95
C VAL A 29 16.87 -5.22 30.84
N ASP A 30 18.20 -5.11 30.74
CA ASP A 30 19.11 -6.25 30.60
C ASP A 30 19.19 -7.10 31.87
N ALA A 31 19.04 -6.49 33.06
CA ALA A 31 19.07 -7.20 34.32
C ALA A 31 17.90 -8.19 34.49
N THR A 32 16.75 -7.89 33.88
CA THR A 32 15.50 -8.66 34.03
C THR A 32 15.01 -9.29 32.73
N GLY A 33 15.64 -8.96 31.59
CA GLY A 33 15.20 -9.28 30.23
C GLY A 33 14.05 -8.40 29.72
N SER A 34 13.25 -7.82 30.62
CA SER A 34 12.20 -6.84 30.34
C SER A 34 11.89 -6.04 31.61
N ALA A 35 11.47 -4.78 31.50
CA ALA A 35 11.15 -3.95 32.65
C ALA A 35 9.88 -3.12 32.39
N SER A 36 9.16 -2.75 33.45
CA SER A 36 8.07 -1.78 33.32
C SER A 36 8.61 -0.37 33.13
N ILE A 37 7.85 0.50 32.45
CA ILE A 37 8.20 1.92 32.34
C ILE A 37 8.39 2.56 33.73
N GLY A 38 7.55 2.19 34.71
CA GLY A 38 7.64 2.65 36.08
C GLY A 38 8.97 2.30 36.76
N ASP A 39 9.46 1.07 36.58
CA ASP A 39 10.74 0.62 37.15
C ASP A 39 11.92 1.38 36.53
N ILE A 40 11.88 1.61 35.21
CA ILE A 40 12.91 2.38 34.52
C ILE A 40 12.94 3.84 35.00
N ILE A 41 11.76 4.45 35.21
CA ILE A 41 11.66 5.83 35.71
C ILE A 41 12.20 5.94 37.14
N ALA A 42 11.93 4.95 38.00
CA ALA A 42 12.43 4.92 39.37
C ALA A 42 13.97 4.92 39.42
N GLU A 43 14.60 4.31 38.43
CA GLU A 43 16.06 4.24 38.27
C GLU A 43 16.68 5.49 37.62
N LEU A 44 15.89 6.52 37.28
CA LEU A 44 16.38 7.79 36.71
C LEU A 44 16.11 9.01 37.61
N PRO A 45 16.53 8.99 38.89
CA PRO A 45 16.30 10.13 39.78
C PRO A 45 17.04 11.37 39.27
N GLY A 46 16.29 12.45 39.02
CA GLY A 46 16.83 13.73 38.55
C GLY A 46 16.83 13.93 37.04
N HIS A 47 16.34 12.96 36.25
CA HIS A 47 16.08 13.18 34.83
C HIS A 47 14.86 14.11 34.65
N THR A 48 14.95 15.11 33.77
CA THR A 48 13.87 16.11 33.59
C THR A 48 12.63 15.53 32.90
N ASP A 49 12.81 14.50 32.07
CA ASP A 49 11.72 13.77 31.41
C ASP A 49 12.10 12.30 31.17
N PRO A 50 12.02 11.44 32.21
CA PRO A 50 12.43 10.03 32.10
C PRO A 50 11.49 9.23 31.18
N VAL A 51 10.21 9.61 31.08
CA VAL A 51 9.25 8.98 30.16
C VAL A 51 9.66 9.24 28.71
N GLY A 52 9.93 10.50 28.36
CA GLY A 52 10.37 10.89 27.01
C GLY A 52 11.67 10.20 26.58
N ALA A 53 12.60 9.95 27.52
CA ALA A 53 13.83 9.19 27.26
C ALA A 53 13.53 7.73 26.86
N VAL A 54 12.60 7.05 27.53
CA VAL A 54 12.17 5.69 27.17
C VAL A 54 11.51 5.66 25.79
N PHE A 55 10.61 6.60 25.51
CA PHE A 55 9.95 6.70 24.20
C PHE A 55 10.93 7.02 23.06
N ALA A 56 12.00 7.76 23.33
CA ALA A 56 13.06 7.99 22.35
C ALA A 56 13.79 6.69 21.98
N LEU A 57 14.03 5.78 22.95
CA LEU A 57 14.61 4.46 22.67
C LEU A 57 13.65 3.52 21.94
N ILE A 58 12.34 3.59 22.22
CA ILE A 58 11.32 2.84 21.50
C ILE A 58 11.25 3.31 20.03
N THR A 59 11.22 4.63 19.83
CA THR A 59 11.17 5.25 18.50
C THR A 59 12.41 4.93 17.68
N ALA A 60 13.58 4.84 18.33
CA ALA A 60 14.84 4.43 17.72
C ALA A 60 14.96 2.92 17.46
N GLY A 61 13.96 2.11 17.83
CA GLY A 61 13.97 0.65 17.64
C GLY A 61 14.96 -0.07 18.56
N VAL A 62 15.36 0.54 19.68
CA VAL A 62 16.23 -0.10 20.68
C VAL A 62 15.40 -0.92 21.66
N LEU A 63 14.23 -0.41 22.03
CA LEU A 63 13.26 -1.09 22.89
C LEU A 63 11.97 -1.40 22.11
N ALA A 64 11.32 -2.51 22.46
CA ALA A 64 10.01 -2.89 21.95
C ALA A 64 9.00 -2.97 23.11
N VAL A 65 7.76 -2.54 22.86
CA VAL A 65 6.66 -2.64 23.81
C VAL A 65 6.02 -4.02 23.71
N LEU A 66 5.93 -4.74 24.83
CA LEU A 66 5.37 -6.09 24.88
C LEU A 66 3.89 -6.13 25.31
N THR A 67 3.40 -5.06 25.93
CA THR A 67 2.01 -4.98 26.41
C THR A 67 1.09 -4.39 25.34
N THR A 68 -0.13 -4.92 25.22
CA THR A 68 -1.18 -4.33 24.38
C THR A 68 -2.03 -3.35 25.20
N GLY A 69 -2.41 -2.22 24.61
CA GLY A 69 -3.29 -1.23 25.24
C GLY A 69 -2.66 0.16 25.40
N ILE A 70 -3.19 0.94 26.34
CA ILE A 70 -2.72 2.30 26.65
C ILE A 70 -1.35 2.19 27.34
N ILE A 71 -0.41 3.03 26.92
CA ILE A 71 0.91 3.08 27.54
C ILE A 71 0.83 3.84 28.87
N ASP A 72 1.22 3.17 29.95
CA ASP A 72 1.23 3.65 31.32
C ASP A 72 2.48 3.16 32.07
N ALA A 73 2.56 3.42 33.38
CA ALA A 73 3.69 2.99 34.21
C ALA A 73 3.88 1.45 34.27
N ASN A 74 2.85 0.66 33.97
CA ASN A 74 2.90 -0.80 34.00
C ASN A 74 3.23 -1.42 32.64
N THR A 75 3.37 -0.59 31.60
CA THR A 75 3.72 -1.06 30.26
C THR A 75 5.11 -1.69 30.26
N ILE A 76 5.20 -2.91 29.75
CA ILE A 76 6.44 -3.68 29.72
C ILE A 76 7.20 -3.41 28.42
N VAL A 77 8.49 -3.11 28.56
CA VAL A 77 9.43 -2.96 27.45
C VAL A 77 10.57 -3.98 27.55
N ALA A 78 11.07 -4.43 26.41
CA ALA A 78 12.23 -5.30 26.28
C ALA A 78 13.15 -4.79 25.18
N ARG A 79 14.38 -5.33 25.07
CA ARG A 79 15.21 -5.05 23.89
C ARG A 79 14.47 -5.50 22.63
N ALA A 80 14.47 -4.65 21.61
CA ALA A 80 14.04 -5.09 20.30
C ALA A 80 15.00 -6.17 19.80
N ASP A 81 14.45 -7.24 19.20
CA ASP A 81 15.22 -8.25 18.48
C ASP A 81 15.83 -7.62 17.22
N ASN A 82 16.84 -6.78 17.42
CA ASN A 82 17.68 -6.27 16.37
C ASN A 82 18.58 -7.43 16.00
N GLY A 83 18.18 -8.19 14.97
CA GLY A 83 18.87 -9.36 14.41
C GLY A 83 20.27 -9.07 13.88
N GLY A 84 21.14 -8.51 14.71
CA GLY A 84 22.57 -8.35 14.49
C GLY A 84 23.32 -9.60 14.92
N PRO A 85 24.48 -9.88 14.29
CA PRO A 85 25.17 -11.16 14.41
C PRO A 85 25.82 -11.32 15.79
N GLN A 86 25.18 -12.07 16.69
CA GLN A 86 25.89 -12.75 17.77
C GLN A 86 26.32 -14.12 17.22
N GLY A 87 27.60 -14.46 17.08
CA GLY A 87 28.69 -14.15 18.01
C GLY A 87 28.52 -15.06 19.21
N GLY A 88 29.06 -16.27 19.10
CA GLY A 88 28.84 -17.38 20.02
C GLY A 88 29.12 -17.03 21.48
N ALA A 89 28.20 -17.47 22.34
CA ALA A 89 28.45 -17.70 23.74
C ALA A 89 28.07 -19.16 24.02
N ASP A 90 29.05 -19.91 24.49
CA ASP A 90 28.96 -21.29 24.96
C ASP A 90 27.79 -21.46 25.94
N THR A 91 26.77 -22.20 25.52
CA THR A 91 25.89 -22.90 26.45
C THR A 91 26.35 -24.35 26.50
N PRO A 92 26.72 -24.90 27.67
CA PRO A 92 27.16 -26.29 27.78
C PRO A 92 26.00 -27.22 27.40
N VAL A 93 26.23 -28.00 26.36
CA VAL A 93 25.35 -29.07 25.88
C VAL A 93 25.18 -30.11 26.99
N PRO A 94 23.96 -30.44 27.44
CA PRO A 94 23.75 -31.58 28.34
C PRO A 94 24.10 -32.87 27.60
N GLU A 95 24.85 -33.73 28.28
CA GLU A 95 25.35 -35.01 27.79
C GLU A 95 24.33 -35.82 26.97
N ALA A 96 24.83 -36.29 25.83
CA ALA A 96 24.16 -37.18 24.91
C ALA A 96 23.61 -38.43 25.62
N ARG A 97 22.31 -38.68 25.43
CA ARG A 97 21.78 -40.04 25.50
C ARG A 97 22.08 -40.76 24.19
N PRO A 98 22.50 -42.04 24.23
CA PRO A 98 22.84 -42.79 23.03
C PRO A 98 21.59 -43.01 22.17
N SER A 99 21.73 -42.62 20.91
CA SER A 99 20.80 -42.80 19.81
C SER A 99 20.72 -44.27 19.41
N ASP A 100 19.59 -44.91 19.69
CA ASP A 100 19.18 -46.15 19.02
C ASP A 100 18.22 -45.80 17.87
N GLY A 101 18.67 -46.13 16.65
CA GLY A 101 17.86 -46.51 15.51
C GLY A 101 16.84 -45.50 14.98
N LEU A 102 17.22 -44.79 13.91
CA LEU A 102 16.38 -44.55 12.70
C LEU A 102 17.24 -43.84 11.65
N THR A 103 18.23 -44.56 11.10
CA THR A 103 18.77 -44.26 9.77
C THR A 103 17.79 -44.79 8.73
N GLU A 104 16.76 -44.01 8.41
CA GLU A 104 16.09 -44.14 7.12
C GLU A 104 16.74 -43.19 6.12
N ASN A 105 17.20 -43.82 5.04
CA ASN A 105 17.88 -43.25 3.89
C ASN A 105 17.11 -42.09 3.27
N LEU A 106 17.58 -40.86 3.45
CA LEU A 106 17.30 -39.78 2.50
C LEU A 106 18.33 -39.87 1.37
N THR A 107 18.19 -40.89 0.54
CA THR A 107 18.74 -40.84 -0.82
C THR A 107 18.01 -39.73 -1.57
N SER A 108 18.78 -38.71 -1.95
CA SER A 108 18.34 -37.62 -2.82
C SER A 108 17.92 -38.18 -4.17
N ASP A 109 16.61 -38.40 -4.32
CA ASP A 109 16.01 -38.76 -5.60
C ASP A 109 15.94 -37.50 -6.48
N ALA A 110 16.98 -37.31 -7.30
CA ALA A 110 17.14 -36.20 -8.22
C ALA A 110 16.17 -36.25 -9.43
N GLY A 111 15.06 -36.98 -9.31
CA GLY A 111 14.05 -37.17 -10.35
C GLY A 111 12.61 -36.89 -9.91
N ALA A 112 12.36 -36.50 -8.65
CA ALA A 112 11.03 -36.13 -8.20
C ALA A 112 10.62 -34.80 -8.84
N LEU A 113 9.80 -34.87 -9.90
CA LEU A 113 9.06 -33.71 -10.39
C LEU A 113 8.34 -33.06 -9.20
N PRO A 114 8.34 -31.72 -9.06
CA PRO A 114 7.60 -31.06 -8.00
C PRO A 114 6.16 -31.57 -8.04
N ALA A 115 5.67 -32.06 -6.90
CA ALA A 115 4.31 -32.57 -6.78
C ALA A 115 3.35 -31.51 -7.35
N SER A 116 2.59 -31.89 -8.38
CA SER A 116 1.60 -31.01 -8.98
C SER A 116 0.44 -30.86 -7.99
N PHE A 117 0.40 -29.73 -7.29
CA PHE A 117 -0.71 -29.38 -6.40
C PHE A 117 -2.04 -29.16 -7.15
N ALA A 118 -2.02 -29.14 -8.49
CA ALA A 118 -3.21 -28.91 -9.32
C ALA A 118 -4.22 -30.07 -9.30
N GLU A 119 -3.85 -31.25 -8.80
CA GLU A 119 -4.74 -32.43 -8.73
C GLU A 119 -5.47 -32.58 -7.38
N PHE A 120 -5.25 -31.68 -6.42
CA PHE A 120 -6.00 -31.68 -5.17
C PHE A 120 -7.43 -31.20 -5.40
N SER A 121 -8.36 -32.15 -5.62
CA SER A 121 -9.79 -31.84 -5.64
C SER A 121 -10.26 -31.50 -4.23
N ALA A 122 -10.98 -30.39 -4.06
CA ALA A 122 -11.60 -30.02 -2.77
C ALA A 122 -12.48 -31.14 -2.19
N SER A 123 -12.96 -32.07 -3.03
CA SER A 123 -13.77 -33.23 -2.62
C SER A 123 -13.01 -34.32 -1.85
N THR A 124 -11.69 -34.25 -1.75
CA THR A 124 -10.87 -35.25 -1.05
C THR A 124 -10.31 -34.76 0.28
N LEU A 125 -10.69 -33.57 0.71
CA LEU A 125 -10.22 -33.04 2.00
C LEU A 125 -10.99 -33.67 3.16
N PRO A 126 -10.32 -33.97 4.28
CA PRO A 126 -10.99 -34.26 5.54
C PRO A 126 -12.03 -33.20 5.87
N HIS A 127 -13.13 -33.59 6.52
CA HIS A 127 -14.26 -32.70 6.86
C HIS A 127 -13.89 -31.50 7.75
N GLU A 128 -12.67 -31.45 8.28
CA GLU A 128 -12.13 -30.38 9.12
C GLU A 128 -11.18 -29.44 8.37
N LEU A 129 -10.89 -29.70 7.09
CA LEU A 129 -9.97 -28.89 6.28
C LEU A 129 -10.72 -28.20 5.14
N ASP A 130 -10.60 -26.88 5.09
CA ASP A 130 -11.16 -26.05 4.01
C ASP A 130 -10.05 -25.56 3.07
N VAL A 131 -10.33 -25.55 1.76
CA VAL A 131 -9.49 -24.82 0.79
C VAL A 131 -9.88 -23.35 0.85
N VAL A 132 -8.92 -22.50 1.20
CA VAL A 132 -9.07 -21.05 1.01
C VAL A 132 -8.70 -20.72 -0.43
N PRO A 133 -9.64 -20.25 -1.27
CA PRO A 133 -9.33 -19.91 -2.65
C PRO A 133 -8.38 -18.71 -2.70
N VAL A 134 -7.34 -18.82 -3.52
CA VAL A 134 -6.44 -17.70 -3.86
C VAL A 134 -6.85 -17.09 -5.20
N SER A 135 -6.28 -15.93 -5.54
CA SER A 135 -6.46 -15.33 -6.87
C SER A 135 -6.11 -16.34 -7.96
N GLN A 136 -6.97 -16.48 -8.96
CA GLN A 136 -6.75 -17.35 -10.12
C GLN A 136 -5.98 -16.65 -11.25
N LEU A 137 -5.63 -15.38 -11.08
CA LEU A 137 -4.94 -14.61 -12.10
C LEU A 137 -3.41 -14.84 -12.02
N HIS A 138 -2.83 -15.23 -13.15
CA HIS A 138 -1.41 -15.51 -13.31
C HIS A 138 -0.87 -14.77 -14.53
N PRO A 139 0.16 -13.90 -14.38
CA PRO A 139 0.60 -13.10 -15.50
C PRO A 139 1.40 -13.96 -16.49
N ARG A 140 1.04 -13.88 -17.77
CA ARG A 140 1.88 -14.31 -18.87
C ARG A 140 2.44 -13.07 -19.58
N ILE A 141 3.75 -12.92 -19.49
CA ILE A 141 4.47 -11.74 -19.99
C ILE A 141 5.25 -12.11 -21.26
N ILE A 142 5.03 -11.37 -22.34
CA ILE A 142 5.76 -11.50 -23.60
C ILE A 142 6.52 -10.22 -23.86
N VAL A 143 7.85 -10.33 -23.96
CA VAL A 143 8.75 -9.20 -24.21
C VAL A 143 9.35 -9.31 -25.60
N GLY A 144 9.46 -8.19 -26.31
CA GLY A 144 10.07 -8.15 -27.64
C GLY A 144 10.46 -6.75 -28.08
N SER A 145 11.33 -6.66 -29.08
CA SER A 145 11.72 -5.37 -29.67
C SER A 145 10.55 -4.71 -30.42
N GLY A 146 10.42 -3.38 -30.32
CA GLY A 146 9.40 -2.64 -31.07
C GLY A 146 9.56 -2.70 -32.59
N GLU A 147 10.77 -2.95 -33.11
CA GLU A 147 10.98 -3.20 -34.55
C GLU A 147 10.22 -4.45 -35.03
N ARG A 148 9.99 -5.40 -34.13
CA ARG A 148 9.28 -6.66 -34.38
C ARG A 148 7.84 -6.64 -33.87
N ARG A 149 7.25 -5.45 -33.66
CA ARG A 149 5.86 -5.32 -33.16
C ARG A 149 4.82 -6.11 -33.94
N SER A 150 5.03 -6.33 -35.24
CA SER A 150 4.13 -7.13 -36.08
C SER A 150 4.08 -8.62 -35.67
N GLY A 151 5.13 -9.11 -35.00
CA GLY A 151 5.19 -10.46 -34.45
C GLY A 151 4.20 -10.69 -33.31
N PHE A 152 3.88 -9.66 -32.51
CA PHE A 152 2.96 -9.80 -31.36
C PHE A 152 1.55 -10.25 -31.77
N ARG A 153 1.08 -9.88 -32.97
CA ARG A 153 -0.21 -10.36 -33.50
C ARG A 153 -0.25 -11.87 -33.76
N ARG A 154 0.92 -12.51 -33.96
CA ARG A 154 1.04 -13.95 -34.23
C ARG A 154 1.18 -14.79 -32.97
N VAL A 155 1.23 -14.16 -31.80
CA VAL A 155 1.29 -14.86 -30.52
C VAL A 155 -0.14 -15.12 -30.07
N ASP A 156 -0.57 -16.39 -30.11
CA ASP A 156 -1.97 -16.78 -29.87
C ASP A 156 -2.51 -16.31 -28.52
N CYS A 157 -1.69 -16.35 -27.47
CA CYS A 157 -2.14 -15.87 -26.15
C CYS A 157 -2.35 -14.35 -26.07
N LEU A 158 -1.98 -13.58 -27.09
CA LEU A 158 -2.21 -12.13 -27.13
C LEU A 158 -3.49 -11.73 -27.88
N SER A 159 -4.27 -12.69 -28.39
CA SER A 159 -5.57 -12.43 -29.03
C SER A 159 -6.72 -12.24 -28.03
N ARG A 160 -6.40 -11.90 -26.77
CA ARG A 160 -7.32 -11.78 -25.63
C ARG A 160 -7.13 -10.43 -24.91
N PRO A 161 -7.99 -10.08 -23.93
CA PRO A 161 -7.82 -8.88 -23.13
C PRO A 161 -6.52 -8.85 -22.31
N GLY A 162 -5.93 -7.68 -22.19
CA GLY A 162 -4.75 -7.45 -21.36
C GLY A 162 -4.17 -6.05 -21.53
N VAL A 163 -2.95 -5.88 -21.02
CA VAL A 163 -2.23 -4.60 -20.97
C VAL A 163 -0.89 -4.74 -21.70
N TYR A 164 -0.36 -3.64 -22.20
CA TYR A 164 0.96 -3.57 -22.77
C TYR A 164 1.68 -2.30 -22.31
N ILE A 165 3.00 -2.40 -22.21
CA ILE A 165 3.91 -1.30 -21.93
C ILE A 165 4.83 -1.14 -23.14
N LEU A 166 4.93 0.07 -23.66
CA LEU A 166 5.90 0.44 -24.68
C LEU A 166 6.99 1.26 -24.00
N LEU A 167 8.26 0.89 -24.20
CA LEU A 167 9.40 1.59 -23.61
C LEU A 167 10.29 2.18 -24.69
N ARG A 168 10.81 3.38 -24.43
CA ARG A 168 11.83 4.03 -25.25
C ARG A 168 12.76 4.88 -24.39
N GLY A 169 13.97 4.41 -24.10
CA GLY A 169 14.79 4.98 -23.04
C GLY A 169 14.03 5.00 -21.70
N SER A 170 13.98 6.15 -21.03
CA SER A 170 13.19 6.39 -19.81
C SER A 170 11.71 6.69 -20.10
N VAL A 171 11.25 6.64 -21.35
CA VAL A 171 9.89 7.01 -21.70
C VAL A 171 8.99 5.77 -21.77
N ALA A 172 7.87 5.78 -21.04
CA ALA A 172 6.92 4.68 -20.99
C ALA A 172 5.52 5.09 -21.47
N TYR A 173 4.83 4.17 -22.13
CA TYR A 173 3.41 4.25 -22.44
C TYR A 173 2.73 2.98 -21.95
N VAL A 174 1.68 3.10 -21.14
CA VAL A 174 0.88 1.97 -20.65
C VAL A 174 -0.48 2.00 -21.35
N GLY A 175 -0.86 0.88 -21.97
CA GLY A 175 -2.07 0.76 -22.77
C GLY A 175 -2.82 -0.56 -22.55
N TYR A 176 -4.14 -0.58 -22.71
CA TYR A 176 -4.91 -1.83 -22.77
C TYR A 176 -5.39 -2.19 -24.18
N GLY A 177 -5.81 -3.45 -24.36
CA GLY A 177 -6.58 -3.86 -25.52
C GLY A 177 -7.38 -5.14 -25.28
N ALA A 178 -8.59 -5.23 -25.84
CA ALA A 178 -9.38 -6.48 -25.88
C ALA A 178 -8.72 -7.57 -26.75
N ASN A 179 -7.82 -7.15 -27.64
CA ASN A 179 -6.87 -8.00 -28.35
C ASN A 179 -5.52 -7.28 -28.32
N VAL A 180 -4.69 -7.60 -27.32
CA VAL A 180 -3.43 -6.91 -27.05
C VAL A 180 -2.48 -6.99 -28.24
N GLY A 181 -2.34 -8.16 -28.87
CA GLY A 181 -1.44 -8.36 -30.01
C GLY A 181 -1.80 -7.48 -31.20
N ALA A 182 -3.09 -7.35 -31.52
CA ALA A 182 -3.57 -6.45 -32.57
C ALA A 182 -3.39 -4.97 -32.19
N ARG A 183 -3.58 -4.62 -30.91
CA ARG A 183 -3.42 -3.24 -30.43
C ARG A 183 -1.96 -2.77 -30.50
N ILE A 184 -1.02 -3.61 -30.08
CA ILE A 184 0.43 -3.37 -30.19
C ILE A 184 0.85 -3.18 -31.64
N MET A 185 0.45 -4.09 -32.53
CA MET A 185 0.84 -4.06 -33.95
C MET A 185 0.37 -2.77 -34.64
N ASN A 186 -0.88 -2.37 -34.40
CA ASN A 186 -1.49 -1.19 -35.05
C ASN A 186 -1.13 0.13 -34.38
N GLY A 187 -0.60 0.07 -33.15
CA GLY A 187 -0.33 1.23 -32.31
C GLY A 187 0.65 2.23 -32.90
N ARG A 188 0.42 3.51 -32.65
CA ARG A 188 1.35 4.63 -32.90
C ARG A 188 1.46 5.56 -31.69
N GLN A 189 1.29 5.01 -30.49
CA GLN A 189 1.11 5.79 -29.27
C GLN A 189 2.43 6.33 -28.70
N MET A 190 3.57 5.78 -29.09
CA MET A 190 4.89 6.20 -28.60
C MET A 190 5.37 7.46 -29.35
N PRO A 191 5.62 8.59 -28.64
CA PRO A 191 6.18 9.78 -29.25
C PRO A 191 7.57 9.54 -29.87
N GLY A 192 7.78 10.15 -31.04
CA GLY A 192 9.06 10.12 -31.73
C GLY A 192 9.44 8.80 -32.41
N GLY A 193 8.55 7.80 -32.49
CA GLY A 193 8.73 6.64 -33.36
C GLY A 193 8.53 5.28 -32.71
N THR A 194 9.27 4.29 -33.19
CA THR A 194 9.20 2.89 -32.75
C THR A 194 9.76 2.76 -31.32
N PRO A 195 9.08 2.04 -30.41
CA PRO A 195 9.61 1.76 -29.08
C PRO A 195 10.83 0.82 -29.16
N ASP A 196 11.73 0.90 -28.17
CA ASP A 196 12.88 0.00 -28.06
C ASP A 196 12.41 -1.39 -27.60
N CYS A 197 11.50 -1.41 -26.63
CA CYS A 197 10.96 -2.61 -26.01
C CYS A 197 9.43 -2.54 -25.93
N VAL A 198 8.79 -3.68 -26.12
CA VAL A 198 7.36 -3.89 -25.96
C VAL A 198 7.16 -5.03 -24.98
N ILE A 199 6.36 -4.79 -23.95
CA ILE A 199 5.99 -5.76 -22.92
C ILE A 199 4.48 -5.96 -23.04
N ALA A 200 4.03 -7.18 -23.33
CA ALA A 200 2.63 -7.55 -23.37
C ALA A 200 2.30 -8.44 -22.17
N ILE A 201 1.21 -8.12 -21.48
CA ILE A 201 0.78 -8.76 -20.23
C ILE A 201 -0.66 -9.22 -20.41
N VAL A 202 -0.88 -10.52 -20.28
CA VAL A 202 -2.20 -11.15 -20.28
C VAL A 202 -2.29 -12.10 -19.10
N ASP A 203 -3.50 -12.57 -18.79
CA ASP A 203 -3.66 -13.70 -17.87
C ASP A 203 -3.41 -15.02 -18.60
N GLU A 204 -2.64 -15.91 -17.97
CA GLU A 204 -2.28 -17.22 -18.49
C GLU A 204 -3.52 -18.08 -18.78
N HIS A 205 -4.54 -17.98 -17.93
CA HIS A 205 -5.77 -18.77 -17.99
C HIS A 205 -6.94 -18.06 -18.68
N ASP A 206 -6.71 -16.91 -19.34
CA ASP A 206 -7.74 -16.12 -20.03
C ASP A 206 -8.86 -15.62 -19.10
N GLY A 207 -8.51 -15.34 -17.84
CA GLY A 207 -9.42 -14.87 -16.81
C GLY A 207 -9.66 -13.36 -16.79
N LEU A 208 -9.07 -12.58 -17.70
CA LEU A 208 -9.28 -11.13 -17.79
C LEU A 208 -10.41 -10.77 -18.77
N SER A 209 -11.40 -10.04 -18.28
CA SER A 209 -12.36 -9.34 -19.13
C SER A 209 -11.74 -8.08 -19.76
N THR A 210 -12.48 -7.42 -20.67
CA THR A 210 -12.04 -6.13 -21.22
C THR A 210 -12.04 -5.03 -20.16
N ASP A 211 -12.98 -5.03 -19.22
CA ASP A 211 -13.01 -4.07 -18.13
C ASP A 211 -11.91 -4.33 -17.11
N ASP A 212 -11.57 -5.60 -16.84
CA ASP A 212 -10.38 -5.95 -16.05
C ASP A 212 -9.12 -5.40 -16.70
N ALA A 213 -8.96 -5.54 -18.02
CA ALA A 213 -7.80 -5.02 -18.73
C ALA A 213 -7.70 -3.47 -18.66
N ARG A 214 -8.84 -2.76 -18.67
CA ARG A 214 -8.89 -1.30 -18.46
C ARG A 214 -8.52 -0.90 -17.04
N ALA A 215 -9.05 -1.61 -16.04
CA ALA A 215 -8.68 -1.37 -14.65
C ALA A 215 -7.19 -1.67 -14.44
N LEU A 216 -6.70 -2.80 -14.97
CA LEU A 216 -5.30 -3.21 -14.90
C LEU A 216 -4.36 -2.21 -15.56
N GLU A 217 -4.74 -1.58 -16.67
CA GLU A 217 -3.98 -0.47 -17.28
C GLU A 217 -3.83 0.69 -16.31
N ARG A 218 -4.90 1.13 -15.63
CA ARG A 218 -4.82 2.23 -14.66
C ARG A 218 -3.97 1.86 -13.42
N ILE A 219 -4.07 0.62 -12.95
CA ILE A 219 -3.24 0.12 -11.84
C ILE A 219 -1.76 0.12 -12.28
N LEU A 220 -1.41 -0.53 -13.40
CA LEU A 220 -0.03 -0.55 -13.90
C LEU A 220 0.51 0.83 -14.23
N TRP A 221 -0.31 1.72 -14.81
CA TRP A 221 0.06 3.12 -15.02
C TRP A 221 0.45 3.78 -13.69
N SER A 222 -0.28 3.53 -12.61
CA SER A 222 0.04 4.08 -11.29
C SER A 222 1.38 3.55 -10.77
N TRP A 223 1.67 2.25 -10.96
CA TRP A 223 2.97 1.67 -10.60
C TRP A 223 4.11 2.34 -11.38
N VAL A 224 3.98 2.44 -12.70
CA VAL A 224 5.01 3.07 -13.55
C VAL A 224 5.16 4.55 -13.23
N SER A 225 4.09 5.26 -12.87
CA SER A 225 4.15 6.68 -12.49
C SER A 225 4.90 6.95 -11.18
N ASN A 226 5.06 5.91 -10.34
CA ASN A 226 5.81 5.97 -9.09
C ASN A 226 7.23 5.38 -9.25
N ASP A 227 7.63 5.00 -10.47
CA ASP A 227 8.98 4.54 -10.76
C ASP A 227 9.81 5.72 -11.30
N ASP A 228 10.78 6.18 -10.51
CA ASP A 228 11.64 7.34 -10.85
C ASP A 228 12.46 7.13 -12.15
N ASP A 229 12.60 5.88 -12.62
CA ASP A 229 13.30 5.54 -13.85
C ASP A 229 12.49 5.85 -15.12
N PHE A 230 11.18 6.12 -15.01
CA PHE A 230 10.28 6.26 -16.16
C PHE A 230 9.35 7.47 -16.16
N ASP A 231 9.30 8.17 -17.31
CA ASP A 231 8.33 9.22 -17.62
C ASP A 231 7.17 8.65 -18.46
N LEU A 232 5.95 8.77 -17.94
CA LEU A 232 4.74 8.37 -18.67
C LEU A 232 4.30 9.44 -19.68
N VAL A 233 4.07 9.02 -20.93
CA VAL A 233 3.63 9.92 -22.01
C VAL A 233 2.13 9.99 -22.20
N ASN A 234 1.38 9.04 -21.65
CA ASN A 234 -0.07 9.09 -21.62
C ASN A 234 -0.57 9.65 -20.31
N GLY A 235 -1.65 10.45 -20.40
CA GLY A 235 -2.38 10.89 -19.22
C GLY A 235 -2.99 9.72 -18.44
N VAL A 236 -3.42 10.01 -17.21
CA VAL A 236 -4.05 9.05 -16.29
C VAL A 236 -5.20 8.32 -17.01
N PRO A 237 -5.15 6.99 -17.16
CA PRO A 237 -6.25 6.22 -17.73
C PRO A 237 -7.51 6.33 -16.87
N ASP A 238 -8.69 6.31 -17.49
CA ASP A 238 -9.95 6.34 -16.74
C ASP A 238 -10.20 5.06 -15.92
N GLY A 239 -9.61 3.94 -16.33
CA GLY A 239 -9.91 2.62 -15.78
C GLY A 239 -11.30 2.12 -16.20
N ALA A 240 -11.87 1.23 -15.37
CA ALA A 240 -13.23 0.72 -15.51
C ALA A 240 -13.87 0.57 -14.11
N PRO A 241 -15.22 0.57 -14.01
CA PRO A 241 -15.89 0.19 -12.78
C PRO A 241 -15.47 -1.22 -12.37
N ILE A 242 -15.11 -1.40 -11.10
CA ILE A 242 -14.56 -2.66 -10.61
C ILE A 242 -14.95 -2.86 -9.15
N GLU A 243 -15.30 -4.09 -8.81
CA GLU A 243 -15.57 -4.49 -7.44
C GLU A 243 -14.28 -4.57 -6.61
N PRO A 244 -14.31 -4.23 -5.31
CA PRO A 244 -13.10 -4.21 -4.48
C PRO A 244 -12.31 -5.53 -4.49
N HIS A 245 -12.98 -6.67 -4.31
CA HIS A 245 -12.31 -7.98 -4.31
C HIS A 245 -11.63 -8.29 -5.65
N ARG A 246 -12.18 -7.79 -6.76
CA ARG A 246 -11.59 -7.98 -8.09
C ARG A 246 -10.41 -7.04 -8.31
N TYR A 247 -10.47 -5.82 -7.77
CA TYR A 247 -9.33 -4.90 -7.72
C TYR A 247 -8.15 -5.51 -6.96
N ASP A 248 -8.39 -6.19 -5.83
CA ASP A 248 -7.35 -6.89 -5.07
C ASP A 248 -6.64 -7.96 -5.93
N GLN A 249 -7.41 -8.75 -6.67
CA GLN A 249 -6.86 -9.76 -7.59
C GLN A 249 -6.01 -9.15 -8.70
N LEU A 250 -6.46 -8.03 -9.30
CA LEU A 250 -5.68 -7.31 -10.31
C LEU A 250 -4.42 -6.68 -9.72
N THR A 251 -4.46 -6.21 -8.49
CA THR A 251 -3.28 -5.66 -7.80
C THR A 251 -2.25 -6.75 -7.52
N LEU A 252 -2.68 -7.95 -7.10
CA LEU A 252 -1.78 -9.10 -6.97
C LEU A 252 -1.15 -9.50 -8.32
N LEU A 253 -1.95 -9.48 -9.40
CA LEU A 253 -1.45 -9.69 -10.75
C LEU A 253 -0.37 -8.65 -11.12
N CYS A 254 -0.60 -7.36 -10.84
CA CYS A 254 0.39 -6.30 -11.02
C CYS A 254 1.66 -6.52 -10.21
N ALA A 255 1.54 -6.95 -8.95
CA ALA A 255 2.68 -7.21 -8.08
C ALA A 255 3.58 -8.32 -8.65
N HIS A 256 2.97 -9.40 -9.17
CA HIS A 256 3.71 -10.46 -9.88
C HIS A 256 4.37 -9.94 -11.16
N VAL A 257 3.70 -9.09 -11.92
CA VAL A 257 4.28 -8.44 -13.11
C VAL A 257 5.48 -7.58 -12.73
N ALA A 258 5.35 -6.72 -11.72
CA ALA A 258 6.43 -5.83 -11.27
C ALA A 258 7.66 -6.63 -10.84
N LEU A 259 7.47 -7.69 -10.05
CA LEU A 259 8.55 -8.59 -9.64
C LEU A 259 9.22 -9.28 -10.85
N ALA A 260 8.44 -9.79 -11.80
CA ALA A 260 8.97 -10.45 -12.99
C ALA A 260 9.76 -9.49 -13.88
N LEU A 261 9.25 -8.26 -14.09
CA LEU A 261 9.94 -7.23 -14.88
C LEU A 261 11.23 -6.76 -14.22
N ARG A 262 11.26 -6.65 -12.89
CA ARG A 262 12.47 -6.36 -12.12
C ARG A 262 13.50 -7.48 -12.26
N GLN A 263 13.09 -8.73 -12.09
CA GLN A 263 13.98 -9.90 -12.23
C GLN A 263 14.55 -10.01 -13.65
N ALA A 264 13.78 -9.60 -14.66
CA ALA A 264 14.24 -9.52 -16.04
C ALA A 264 15.15 -8.31 -16.34
N GLY A 265 15.36 -7.41 -15.38
CA GLY A 265 16.18 -6.21 -15.56
C GLY A 265 15.53 -5.15 -16.47
N LEU A 266 14.20 -5.10 -16.54
CA LEU A 266 13.47 -4.25 -17.49
C LEU A 266 12.86 -2.98 -16.87
N MET A 267 12.23 -3.10 -15.71
CA MET A 267 11.55 -1.99 -15.01
C MET A 267 11.64 -2.19 -13.50
N PHE A 268 11.31 -1.16 -12.71
CA PHE A 268 11.27 -1.23 -11.25
C PHE A 268 12.62 -1.65 -10.66
N LEU A 269 13.72 -1.06 -11.13
CA LEU A 269 15.09 -1.44 -10.74
C LEU A 269 15.56 -0.67 -9.50
N GLY A 270 15.16 0.59 -9.37
CA GLY A 270 15.34 1.41 -8.17
C GLY A 270 14.55 0.90 -6.95
N GLY A 271 14.83 1.46 -5.77
CA GLY A 271 14.06 1.17 -4.55
C GLY A 271 14.11 -0.28 -4.05
N SER A 272 13.23 -0.60 -3.10
CA SER A 272 13.14 -1.94 -2.52
C SER A 272 12.15 -2.84 -3.26
N VAL A 273 12.40 -4.16 -3.31
CA VAL A 273 11.44 -5.12 -3.90
C VAL A 273 10.07 -5.04 -3.20
N ARG A 274 10.08 -4.84 -1.88
CA ARG A 274 8.87 -4.72 -1.07
C ARG A 274 7.99 -3.55 -1.52
N GLU A 275 8.61 -2.41 -1.82
CA GLU A 275 7.92 -1.20 -2.27
C GLU A 275 7.20 -1.42 -3.59
N HIS A 276 7.86 -2.04 -4.58
CA HIS A 276 7.27 -2.32 -5.88
C HIS A 276 6.16 -3.39 -5.84
N ILE A 277 6.31 -4.40 -4.99
CA ILE A 277 5.27 -5.44 -4.79
C ILE A 277 4.05 -4.85 -4.07
N ALA A 278 4.27 -4.00 -3.05
CA ALA A 278 3.18 -3.35 -2.34
C ALA A 278 2.44 -2.33 -3.20
N GLY A 279 3.18 -1.67 -4.10
CA GLY A 279 2.65 -0.66 -4.99
C GLY A 279 2.34 0.69 -4.33
N PRO A 280 1.98 1.68 -5.16
CA PRO A 280 1.47 2.95 -4.68
C PRO A 280 0.13 2.78 -3.97
N ARG A 281 0.01 3.44 -2.82
CA ARG A 281 -1.26 3.53 -2.07
C ARG A 281 -2.31 4.41 -2.76
N THR A 282 -1.87 5.20 -3.73
CA THR A 282 -2.63 6.28 -4.35
C THR A 282 -1.96 6.72 -5.64
N GLU A 283 -2.75 7.29 -6.55
CA GLU A 283 -2.21 8.03 -7.69
C GLU A 283 -1.38 9.23 -7.19
N PRO A 284 -0.38 9.68 -7.99
CA PRO A 284 0.39 10.89 -7.69
C PRO A 284 -0.53 12.10 -7.43
N ASP A 285 -0.08 12.98 -6.53
CA ASP A 285 -0.72 14.26 -6.19
C ASP A 285 -2.17 14.18 -5.65
N ARG A 286 -2.64 12.98 -5.29
CA ARG A 286 -3.99 12.81 -4.71
C ARG A 286 -4.03 12.93 -3.19
N LEU A 287 -2.93 12.68 -2.48
CA LEU A 287 -2.95 12.80 -1.02
C LEU A 287 -2.80 14.26 -0.60
N GLY A 288 -3.70 14.70 0.28
CA GLY A 288 -3.52 15.95 0.99
C GLY A 288 -2.29 15.91 1.90
N ALA A 289 -1.75 17.09 2.20
CA ALA A 289 -0.70 17.22 3.21
C ALA A 289 -1.17 16.63 4.55
N PRO A 290 -0.31 15.91 5.30
CA PRO A 290 -0.66 15.45 6.63
C PRO A 290 -1.08 16.62 7.51
N ARG A 291 -2.26 16.49 8.12
CA ARG A 291 -2.88 17.51 8.96
C ARG A 291 -3.18 16.91 10.33
N ARG A 292 -3.00 17.68 11.42
CA ARG A 292 -3.44 17.24 12.75
C ARG A 292 -4.96 17.23 12.80
N ILE A 293 -5.52 16.52 13.77
CA ILE A 293 -6.98 16.42 13.88
C ILE A 293 -7.65 17.78 14.10
N ASP A 294 -6.98 18.69 14.82
CA ASP A 294 -7.50 20.01 15.20
C ASP A 294 -7.09 21.13 14.24
N ASP A 295 -6.20 20.87 13.28
CA ASP A 295 -5.77 21.90 12.33
C ASP A 295 -6.93 22.17 11.36
N LEU A 296 -7.28 23.44 11.13
CA LEU A 296 -8.25 23.80 10.10
C LEU A 296 -7.66 23.51 8.71
N PRO A 297 -8.45 22.97 7.77
CA PRO A 297 -8.00 22.81 6.39
C PRO A 297 -7.90 24.17 5.70
N ASP A 298 -6.95 24.30 4.77
CA ASP A 298 -6.89 25.47 3.90
C ASP A 298 -8.12 25.52 2.97
N GLY A 299 -8.78 26.68 2.91
CA GLY A 299 -9.93 26.94 2.05
C GLY A 299 -11.27 27.02 2.80
N ARG A 300 -12.34 27.22 2.05
CA ARG A 300 -13.69 27.31 2.61
C ARG A 300 -14.25 25.91 2.84
N VAL A 301 -14.62 25.59 4.08
CA VAL A 301 -15.21 24.29 4.39
C VAL A 301 -16.66 24.22 3.93
N MET A 302 -16.97 23.13 3.25
CA MET A 302 -18.25 22.83 2.64
C MET A 302 -18.73 21.46 3.13
N GLU A 303 -20.02 21.34 3.37
CA GLU A 303 -20.72 20.10 3.71
C GLU A 303 -21.55 19.61 2.52
N LEU A 304 -21.56 18.29 2.31
CA LEU A 304 -22.53 17.58 1.48
C LEU A 304 -23.27 16.58 2.35
N SER A 305 -24.58 16.80 2.49
CA SER A 305 -25.50 15.91 3.19
C SER A 305 -26.39 15.18 2.18
N TYR A 306 -26.31 13.85 2.13
CA TYR A 306 -27.07 13.03 1.17
C TYR A 306 -27.43 11.65 1.73
N CYS A 307 -28.71 11.29 1.70
CA CYS A 307 -29.20 9.96 2.12
C CYS A 307 -28.70 9.52 3.51
N GLY A 308 -28.55 10.46 4.45
CA GLY A 308 -28.04 10.19 5.79
C GLY A 308 -26.52 10.05 5.89
N LEU A 309 -25.79 10.28 4.80
CA LEU A 309 -24.33 10.39 4.76
C LEU A 309 -23.92 11.86 4.81
N THR A 310 -22.81 12.14 5.49
CA THR A 310 -22.22 13.48 5.54
C THR A 310 -20.77 13.44 5.08
N ALA A 311 -20.42 14.31 4.13
CA ALA A 311 -19.05 14.51 3.68
C ALA A 311 -18.65 15.97 3.83
N LEU A 312 -17.40 16.20 4.22
CA LEU A 312 -16.81 17.51 4.34
C LEU A 312 -15.69 17.68 3.32
N ALA A 313 -15.63 18.85 2.68
CA ALA A 313 -14.54 19.19 1.78
C ALA A 313 -14.16 20.66 1.95
N ALA A 314 -12.89 21.00 1.69
CA ALA A 314 -12.45 22.38 1.60
C ALA A 314 -12.27 22.81 0.14
N ASP A 315 -12.93 23.90 -0.25
CA ASP A 315 -12.77 24.59 -1.54
C ASP A 315 -11.56 25.54 -1.45
N ARG A 316 -10.52 25.27 -2.24
CA ARG A 316 -9.24 25.99 -2.18
C ARG A 316 -9.15 27.07 -3.25
N GLU A 317 -8.31 28.07 -2.99
CA GLU A 317 -8.11 29.21 -3.90
C GLU A 317 -7.56 28.81 -5.29
N ASP A 318 -6.85 27.68 -5.38
CA ASP A 318 -6.32 27.13 -6.64
C ASP A 318 -7.38 26.38 -7.47
N GLY A 319 -8.63 26.33 -7.01
CA GLY A 319 -9.74 25.62 -7.64
C GLY A 319 -9.74 24.11 -7.38
N THR A 320 -8.79 23.59 -6.60
CA THR A 320 -8.81 22.20 -6.12
C THR A 320 -9.72 22.05 -4.92
N TRP A 321 -10.15 20.82 -4.68
CA TRP A 321 -11.02 20.48 -3.55
C TRP A 321 -10.35 19.42 -2.70
N LEU A 322 -10.32 19.64 -1.39
CA LEU A 322 -9.78 18.69 -0.43
C LEU A 322 -10.92 17.98 0.28
N LEU A 323 -11.20 16.73 -0.07
CA LEU A 323 -12.13 15.89 0.69
C LEU A 323 -11.49 15.55 2.04
N LEU A 324 -12.16 15.87 3.13
CA LEU A 324 -11.60 15.76 4.48
C LEU A 324 -11.78 14.36 5.05
N ARG A 325 -10.76 13.90 5.77
CA ARG A 325 -10.80 12.70 6.62
C ARG A 325 -12.06 12.72 7.50
N GLY A 326 -12.70 11.56 7.63
CA GLY A 326 -13.95 11.40 8.39
C GLY A 326 -15.20 11.52 7.53
N SER A 327 -15.08 11.98 6.28
CA SER A 327 -16.21 12.04 5.35
C SER A 327 -16.75 10.65 5.01
N ASP A 328 -18.08 10.55 4.96
CA ASP A 328 -18.79 9.37 4.49
C ASP A 328 -18.75 9.27 2.96
N VAL A 329 -18.58 8.06 2.46
CA VAL A 329 -18.60 7.73 1.04
C VAL A 329 -19.54 6.56 0.84
N ARG A 330 -20.50 6.69 -0.07
CA ARG A 330 -21.44 5.62 -0.36
C ARG A 330 -20.70 4.37 -0.84
N ILE A 331 -21.13 3.19 -0.42
CA ILE A 331 -20.57 1.91 -0.90
C ILE A 331 -20.96 1.72 -2.37
N ASP A 332 -22.26 1.58 -2.63
CA ASP A 332 -22.76 1.30 -3.98
C ASP A 332 -22.65 2.52 -4.91
N THR A 333 -22.23 2.29 -6.14
CA THR A 333 -22.36 3.24 -7.24
C THR A 333 -23.58 2.92 -8.10
N VAL A 334 -24.30 3.93 -8.56
CA VAL A 334 -25.30 3.71 -9.62
C VAL A 334 -24.63 3.58 -10.98
N ALA A 335 -25.27 2.93 -11.96
CA ALA A 335 -24.69 2.74 -13.30
C ALA A 335 -24.34 4.05 -14.03
N SER A 336 -24.94 5.18 -13.63
CA SER A 336 -24.60 6.50 -14.17
C SER A 336 -23.32 7.10 -13.57
N ALA A 337 -22.76 6.51 -12.51
CA ALA A 337 -21.51 6.94 -11.90
C ALA A 337 -20.38 6.94 -12.92
N ASN A 338 -19.43 7.87 -12.75
CA ASN A 338 -18.22 7.86 -13.56
C ASN A 338 -17.41 6.59 -13.26
N ALA A 339 -16.92 5.89 -14.29
CA ALA A 339 -16.03 4.74 -14.15
C ALA A 339 -14.83 5.03 -13.24
N SER A 340 -14.30 6.26 -13.33
CA SER A 340 -13.20 6.69 -12.46
C SER A 340 -13.58 6.70 -10.98
N ALA A 341 -14.82 7.03 -10.62
CA ALA A 341 -15.25 7.08 -9.22
C ALA A 341 -15.37 5.68 -8.61
N SER A 342 -15.96 4.73 -9.35
CA SER A 342 -16.03 3.32 -8.94
C SER A 342 -14.62 2.72 -8.80
N PHE A 343 -13.74 2.96 -9.78
CA PHE A 343 -12.34 2.55 -9.70
C PHE A 343 -11.63 3.13 -8.46
N GLN A 344 -11.73 4.44 -8.25
CA GLN A 344 -11.05 5.12 -7.14
C GLN A 344 -11.50 4.60 -5.78
N ARG A 345 -12.78 4.25 -5.61
CA ARG A 345 -13.27 3.65 -4.36
C ARG A 345 -12.62 2.30 -4.09
N ALA A 346 -12.58 1.42 -5.09
CA ALA A 346 -11.91 0.12 -4.94
C ALA A 346 -10.40 0.31 -4.65
N ALA A 347 -9.74 1.20 -5.39
CA ALA A 347 -8.32 1.51 -5.21
C ALA A 347 -7.99 2.07 -3.83
N TRP A 348 -8.83 2.98 -3.32
CA TRP A 348 -8.59 3.63 -2.02
C TRP A 348 -9.04 2.78 -0.85
N LEU A 349 -10.00 1.87 -1.04
CA LEU A 349 -10.28 0.81 -0.07
C LEU A 349 -9.09 -0.14 0.05
N HIS A 350 -8.55 -0.61 -1.08
CA HIS A 350 -7.33 -1.42 -1.12
C HIS A 350 -6.13 -0.71 -0.46
N GLY A 351 -5.93 0.58 -0.78
CA GLY A 351 -4.85 1.40 -0.24
C GLY A 351 -5.00 1.80 1.24
N GLY A 352 -6.11 1.43 1.90
CA GLY A 352 -6.39 1.78 3.29
C GLY A 352 -6.72 3.27 3.51
N LEU A 353 -7.13 3.97 2.46
CA LEU A 353 -7.60 5.36 2.51
C LEU A 353 -9.11 5.44 2.76
N LEU A 354 -9.84 4.37 2.47
CA LEU A 354 -11.23 4.14 2.89
C LEU A 354 -11.26 2.95 3.84
N GLU A 355 -12.25 2.92 4.74
CA GLU A 355 -12.64 1.71 5.47
C GLU A 355 -14.16 1.60 5.54
N PRO A 356 -14.74 0.40 5.72
CA PRO A 356 -16.15 0.27 6.07
C PRO A 356 -16.44 0.94 7.42
N ALA A 357 -17.51 1.71 7.50
CA ALA A 357 -18.03 2.18 8.78
C ALA A 357 -18.36 0.99 9.71
N ARG A 358 -18.43 1.23 11.02
CA ARG A 358 -18.67 0.18 12.02
C ARG A 358 -19.98 -0.59 11.80
N ASP A 359 -20.98 0.08 11.24
CA ASP A 359 -22.29 -0.48 10.91
C ASP A 359 -22.35 -1.06 9.48
N GLY A 360 -21.28 -0.89 8.69
CA GLY A 360 -21.20 -1.33 7.29
C GLY A 360 -22.07 -0.53 6.32
N SER A 361 -22.61 0.63 6.71
CA SER A 361 -23.55 1.39 5.87
C SER A 361 -22.87 2.25 4.79
N CYS A 362 -21.65 2.72 5.07
CA CYS A 362 -20.83 3.53 4.18
C CYS A 362 -19.35 3.15 4.30
N TYR A 363 -18.53 3.78 3.46
CA TYR A 363 -17.09 3.89 3.71
C TYR A 363 -16.78 5.21 4.42
N VAL A 364 -15.75 5.22 5.26
CA VAL A 364 -15.25 6.41 5.95
C VAL A 364 -13.84 6.72 5.46
N LEU A 365 -13.61 7.98 5.09
CA LEU A 365 -12.30 8.43 4.60
C LEU A 365 -11.27 8.55 5.74
N LYS A 366 -10.07 8.02 5.51
CA LYS A 366 -8.97 7.99 6.50
C LYS A 366 -7.94 9.08 6.37
N ARG A 367 -7.86 9.71 5.21
CA ARG A 367 -6.93 10.81 4.95
C ARG A 367 -7.58 11.84 4.05
N ASP A 368 -7.10 13.05 4.13
CA ASP A 368 -7.54 14.12 3.23
C ASP A 368 -7.09 13.78 1.80
N ILE A 369 -7.98 13.94 0.82
CA ILE A 369 -7.73 13.60 -0.59
C ILE A 369 -8.05 14.78 -1.50
N VAL A 370 -7.15 15.07 -2.44
CA VAL A 370 -7.24 16.15 -3.40
C VAL A 370 -7.99 15.72 -4.67
N PHE A 371 -8.93 16.55 -5.06
CA PHE A 371 -9.69 16.46 -6.29
C PHE A 371 -9.55 17.75 -7.10
N SER A 372 -9.72 17.64 -8.42
CA SER A 372 -9.64 18.79 -9.33
C SER A 372 -10.89 19.67 -9.35
N SER A 373 -11.99 19.25 -8.71
CA SER A 373 -13.22 20.04 -8.62
C SER A 373 -14.21 19.48 -7.59
N GLY A 374 -15.09 20.34 -7.05
CA GLY A 374 -16.15 19.92 -6.14
C GLY A 374 -17.14 18.93 -6.74
N SER A 375 -17.42 19.01 -8.06
CA SER A 375 -18.25 18.01 -8.75
C SER A 375 -17.61 16.62 -8.75
N ALA A 376 -16.28 16.53 -8.91
CA ALA A 376 -15.57 15.26 -8.83
C ALA A 376 -15.66 14.66 -7.41
N VAL A 377 -15.53 15.50 -6.38
CA VAL A 377 -15.74 15.08 -4.98
C VAL A 377 -17.16 14.57 -4.76
N SER A 378 -18.18 15.32 -5.22
CA SER A 378 -19.59 14.91 -5.07
C SER A 378 -19.87 13.58 -5.76
N HIS A 379 -19.34 13.36 -6.97
CA HIS A 379 -19.51 12.10 -7.69
C HIS A 379 -18.82 10.94 -6.96
N PHE A 380 -17.62 11.20 -6.42
CA PHE A 380 -16.88 10.22 -5.64
C PHE A 380 -17.59 9.86 -4.33
N VAL A 381 -18.16 10.82 -3.62
CA VAL A 381 -18.88 10.62 -2.35
C VAL A 381 -20.25 9.95 -2.58
N SER A 382 -21.07 10.52 -3.47
CA SER A 382 -22.45 10.08 -3.67
C SER A 382 -22.60 8.85 -4.57
N GLY A 383 -21.60 8.59 -5.42
CA GLY A 383 -21.62 7.48 -6.38
C GLY A 383 -22.63 7.72 -7.51
N SER A 384 -22.95 8.98 -7.81
CA SER A 384 -23.96 9.37 -8.79
C SER A 384 -23.58 10.68 -9.48
N LYS A 385 -23.85 10.80 -10.78
CA LYS A 385 -23.67 12.06 -11.54
C LYS A 385 -24.70 13.14 -11.18
N GLY A 386 -25.79 12.77 -10.49
CA GLY A 386 -26.86 13.69 -10.12
C GLY A 386 -26.48 14.73 -9.07
N PHE A 387 -25.33 14.56 -8.40
CA PHE A 387 -24.82 15.47 -7.38
C PHE A 387 -23.57 16.15 -7.91
N GLY A 388 -23.70 17.40 -8.36
CA GLY A 388 -22.57 18.22 -8.78
C GLY A 388 -22.17 19.23 -7.71
N LEU A 389 -21.44 20.26 -8.11
CA LEU A 389 -21.01 21.36 -7.23
C LEU A 389 -22.14 21.98 -6.38
N SER A 390 -23.35 22.07 -6.92
CA SER A 390 -24.52 22.64 -6.20
C SER A 390 -25.01 21.79 -5.01
N ALA A 391 -24.47 20.59 -4.81
CA ALA A 391 -24.79 19.75 -3.66
C ALA A 391 -23.99 20.15 -2.41
N TRP A 392 -22.97 20.99 -2.54
CA TRP A 392 -22.16 21.49 -1.43
C TRP A 392 -22.78 22.75 -0.83
N GLN A 393 -22.84 22.80 0.49
CA GLN A 393 -23.29 23.95 1.27
C GLN A 393 -22.13 24.42 2.16
N PRO A 394 -21.89 25.73 2.28
CA PRO A 394 -20.89 26.21 3.23
C PRO A 394 -21.34 25.89 4.65
N ILE A 395 -20.39 25.51 5.51
CA ILE A 395 -20.63 25.52 6.96
C ILE A 395 -20.53 26.98 7.39
N ASP A 396 -21.63 27.56 7.88
CA ASP A 396 -21.65 28.94 8.34
C ASP A 396 -20.67 29.11 9.52
N GLU A 397 -19.79 30.11 9.45
CA GLU A 397 -18.82 30.42 10.52
C GLU A 397 -19.53 30.83 11.83
N ASP A 398 -20.78 31.30 11.73
CA ASP A 398 -21.58 31.84 12.84
C ASP A 398 -22.19 30.76 13.76
N ASP A 399 -22.25 29.49 13.35
CA ASP A 399 -22.74 28.39 14.21
C ASP A 399 -21.69 27.95 15.28
N ALA A 400 -20.52 28.60 15.32
CA ALA A 400 -19.47 28.36 16.31
C ALA A 400 -19.60 29.20 17.60
N GLU A 401 -20.57 30.12 17.70
CA GLU A 401 -20.91 30.76 18.97
C GLU A 401 -21.72 29.81 19.86
N LEU A 402 -21.02 28.87 20.50
CA LEU A 402 -21.58 28.20 21.68
C LEU A 402 -21.99 29.28 22.69
N PRO A 403 -23.24 29.32 23.18
CA PRO A 403 -23.65 30.30 24.15
C PRO A 403 -22.72 30.22 25.37
N GLU A 404 -22.15 31.36 25.75
CA GLU A 404 -21.32 31.45 26.96
C GLU A 404 -22.04 30.75 28.12
N PRO A 405 -21.38 29.83 28.85
CA PRO A 405 -22.00 29.22 30.00
C PRO A 405 -22.37 30.34 30.97
N ALA A 406 -23.67 30.48 31.23
CA ALA A 406 -24.18 31.43 32.20
C ALA A 406 -23.46 31.20 33.54
N LEU A 407 -22.64 32.17 33.94
CA LEU A 407 -21.92 32.20 35.23
C LEU A 407 -22.88 32.32 36.42
#